data_AF-A0A0V8LX99-F1
#
_entry.id   AF-A0A0V8LX99-F1
#
_cell.length_a   1.000
_cell.length_b   1.000
_cell.length_c   1.000
_cell.angle_alpha   90.00
_cell.angle_beta   90.00
_cell.angle_gamma   90.00
#
_symmetry.space_group_name_H-M   'P 1'
#
loop_
_entity.id
_entity.type
_entity.pdbx_description
1 polymer ?
#
loop_
_entity_poly.entity_id
_entity_poly.type
_entity_poly.pdbx_seq_one_letter_code
_entity_poly.pdbx_strand_id
1 'polypeptide(L)'
;MIWGFIGHEGGGKSATMTYINLLHLSKGGGVFAFPGFEIRNPNICLSDGSHPVLSTPIDMKDFIFAFRDEEKLRNVMASMDEIQNFFGSEKYMTMYNSLITKYSMQRRKINFGITYTVQSWNWIDPRLRQLTHFLTVCKDLSRTIWGKEVGLKRGQVIDITTYDCKGFITGEEWGQLRHYTLNILPIRDWYDSYSTVDPLESFRKLVLIKPEDKLDLRNGTPQFNPLDDSPLENVPDDVREISQENNARLLSKLEEQLDPATLIKVSKAMRKAEK
;
A
#
# COMPACT_ATOMS: atom_id res chain seq x y z
N MET A 1 1.41 -10.23 -10.02
CA MET A 1 1.28 -11.48 -9.23
C MET A 1 1.11 -11.13 -7.75
N ILE A 2 0.58 -12.00 -6.88
CA ILE A 2 0.58 -11.76 -5.42
C ILE A 2 1.16 -13.00 -4.74
N TRP A 3 2.21 -12.82 -3.94
CA TRP A 3 2.98 -13.90 -3.34
C TRP A 3 3.23 -13.62 -1.85
N GLY A 4 2.70 -14.49 -0.98
CA GLY A 4 2.92 -14.42 0.46
C GLY A 4 4.01 -15.37 0.95
N PHE A 5 4.83 -14.91 1.90
CA PHE A 5 5.86 -15.69 2.59
C PHE A 5 5.50 -15.80 4.07
N ILE A 6 5.31 -17.02 4.56
CA ILE A 6 4.84 -17.29 5.94
C ILE A 6 5.79 -18.23 6.68
N GLY A 7 5.69 -18.21 8.01
CA GLY A 7 6.56 -19.01 8.87
C GLY A 7 6.89 -18.29 10.18
N HIS A 8 7.47 -19.03 11.11
CA HIS A 8 7.87 -18.50 12.42
C HIS A 8 8.92 -17.38 12.30
N GLU A 9 9.13 -16.64 13.38
CA GLU A 9 10.21 -15.65 13.47
C GLU A 9 11.57 -16.29 13.21
N GLY A 10 12.38 -15.64 12.37
CA GLY A 10 13.65 -16.21 11.92
C GLY A 10 13.52 -17.44 11.02
N GLY A 11 12.34 -17.73 10.46
CA GLY A 11 12.13 -18.82 9.49
C GLY A 11 12.59 -18.51 8.07
N GLY A 12 13.19 -17.34 7.82
CA GLY A 12 13.73 -16.97 6.50
C GLY A 12 12.75 -16.25 5.57
N LYS A 13 11.58 -15.79 6.04
CA LYS A 13 10.55 -15.14 5.21
C LYS A 13 11.09 -13.96 4.38
N SER A 14 11.70 -12.97 5.03
CA SER A 14 12.25 -11.77 4.37
C SER A 14 13.41 -12.11 3.43
N ALA A 15 14.24 -13.09 3.80
CA ALA A 15 15.32 -13.59 2.94
C ALA A 15 14.79 -14.28 1.67
N THR A 16 13.77 -15.12 1.81
CA THR A 16 13.10 -15.76 0.66
C THR A 16 12.37 -14.74 -0.22
N MET A 17 11.71 -13.75 0.38
CA MET A 17 11.11 -12.63 -0.36
C MET A 17 12.19 -11.86 -1.14
N THR A 18 13.31 -11.54 -0.49
CA THR A 18 14.47 -10.88 -1.11
C THR A 18 15.02 -11.69 -2.28
N TYR A 19 15.15 -13.01 -2.14
CA TYR A 19 15.57 -13.89 -3.23
C TYR A 19 14.70 -13.71 -4.47
N ILE A 20 13.38 -13.75 -4.30
CA ILE A 20 12.43 -13.58 -5.41
C ILE A 20 12.52 -12.17 -5.99
N ASN A 21 12.69 -11.14 -5.17
CA ASN A 21 12.87 -9.77 -5.62
C ASN A 21 14.16 -9.57 -6.42
N LEU A 22 15.28 -10.18 -6.00
CA LEU A 22 16.54 -10.16 -6.75
C LEU A 22 16.41 -10.87 -8.11
N LEU A 23 15.64 -11.96 -8.17
CA LEU A 23 15.30 -12.61 -9.45
C LEU A 23 14.45 -11.70 -10.35
N HIS A 24 13.56 -10.89 -9.79
CA HIS A 24 12.77 -9.92 -10.54
C HIS A 24 13.65 -8.76 -11.06
N LEU A 25 14.49 -8.19 -10.20
CA LEU A 25 15.47 -7.16 -10.54
C LEU A 25 16.42 -7.62 -11.65
N SER A 26 16.94 -8.85 -11.56
CA SER A 26 17.86 -9.39 -12.59
C SER A 26 17.21 -9.59 -13.96
N LYS A 27 15.87 -9.62 -14.03
CA LYS A 27 15.09 -9.65 -15.28
C LYS A 27 14.68 -8.26 -15.78
N GLY A 28 15.23 -7.20 -15.19
CA GLY A 28 14.90 -5.80 -15.54
C GLY A 28 13.59 -5.30 -14.93
N GLY A 29 13.07 -5.99 -13.90
CA GLY A 29 11.93 -5.53 -13.13
C GLY A 29 12.31 -4.48 -12.08
N GLY A 30 11.35 -3.65 -11.68
CA GLY A 30 11.51 -2.73 -10.54
C GLY A 30 11.01 -3.34 -9.23
N VAL A 31 11.49 -2.81 -8.09
CA VAL A 31 10.97 -3.17 -6.76
C VAL A 31 10.65 -1.90 -5.98
N PHE A 32 9.39 -1.77 -5.54
CA PHE A 32 9.01 -0.81 -4.51
C PHE A 32 9.08 -1.49 -3.15
N ALA A 33 9.76 -0.86 -2.19
CA ALA A 33 9.87 -1.40 -0.84
C ALA A 33 9.13 -0.50 0.15
N PHE A 34 8.27 -1.09 0.96
CA PHE A 34 7.56 -0.40 2.03
C PHE A 34 8.50 -0.10 3.21
N PRO A 35 8.15 0.87 4.08
CA PRO A 35 8.98 1.23 5.22
C PRO A 35 9.34 0.02 6.07
N GLY A 36 10.62 -0.05 6.47
CA GLY A 36 11.17 -1.16 7.25
C GLY A 36 11.78 -2.29 6.44
N PHE A 37 11.79 -2.19 5.10
CA PHE A 37 12.47 -3.14 4.22
C PHE A 37 13.22 -2.43 3.10
N GLU A 38 14.45 -2.86 2.82
CA GLU A 38 15.25 -2.35 1.70
C GLU A 38 16.09 -3.46 1.08
N ILE A 39 16.35 -3.34 -0.23
CA ILE A 39 17.27 -4.23 -0.95
C ILE A 39 18.50 -3.41 -1.33
N ARG A 40 19.69 -3.93 -1.04
CA ARG A 40 20.99 -3.28 -1.26
C ARG A 40 21.91 -4.18 -2.08
N ASN A 41 22.88 -3.58 -2.77
CA ASN A 41 23.93 -4.32 -3.45
C ASN A 41 25.20 -4.38 -2.57
N PRO A 42 25.46 -5.50 -1.86
CA PRO A 42 26.59 -5.60 -0.95
C PRO A 42 27.94 -5.63 -1.68
N ASN A 43 27.96 -5.89 -2.99
CA ASN A 43 29.19 -5.98 -3.77
C ASN A 43 29.76 -4.61 -4.17
N ILE A 44 28.99 -3.53 -3.98
CA ILE A 44 29.40 -2.17 -4.31
C ILE A 44 29.44 -1.38 -3.01
N CYS A 45 30.60 -0.84 -2.68
CA CYS A 45 30.78 0.07 -1.56
C CYS A 45 30.94 1.49 -2.12
N LEU A 46 30.10 2.41 -1.68
CA LEU A 46 30.16 3.83 -2.01
C LEU A 46 31.27 4.52 -1.19
N SER A 47 31.63 5.74 -1.58
CA SER A 47 32.70 6.50 -0.92
C SER A 47 32.44 6.79 0.56
N ASP A 48 31.18 6.78 0.98
CA ASP A 48 30.74 6.97 2.36
C ASP A 48 30.64 5.65 3.16
N GLY A 49 31.04 4.52 2.57
CA GLY A 49 30.96 3.20 3.17
C GLY A 49 29.58 2.54 3.06
N SER A 50 28.61 3.18 2.41
CA SER A 50 27.26 2.62 2.22
C SER A 50 27.15 1.75 0.97
N HIS A 51 26.08 0.97 0.88
CA HIS A 51 25.77 0.13 -0.27
C HIS A 51 24.64 0.74 -1.10
N PRO A 52 24.70 0.71 -2.44
CA PRO A 52 23.61 1.18 -3.29
C PRO A 52 22.29 0.46 -2.98
N VAL A 53 21.23 1.23 -2.77
CA VAL A 53 19.87 0.71 -2.60
C VAL A 53 19.29 0.41 -3.98
N LEU A 54 18.83 -0.82 -4.18
CA LEU A 54 18.23 -1.32 -5.42
C LEU A 54 16.70 -1.18 -5.44
N SER A 55 16.07 -1.15 -4.26
CA SER A 55 14.64 -0.91 -4.13
C SER A 55 14.31 0.58 -4.08
N THR A 56 13.20 0.98 -4.68
CA THR A 56 12.66 2.33 -4.52
C THR A 56 11.76 2.38 -3.29
N PRO A 57 12.03 3.22 -2.28
CA PRO A 57 11.16 3.34 -1.12
C PRO A 57 9.80 3.88 -1.54
N ILE A 58 8.73 3.34 -0.97
CA ILE A 58 7.38 3.83 -1.18
C ILE A 58 6.60 3.82 0.14
N ASP A 59 5.90 4.90 0.44
CA ASP A 59 4.96 4.90 1.55
C ASP A 59 3.54 4.51 1.08
N MET A 60 2.60 4.40 2.01
CA MET A 60 1.24 3.99 1.66
C MET A 60 0.50 5.02 0.79
N LYS A 61 0.77 6.31 1.00
CA LYS A 61 0.14 7.39 0.26
C LYS A 61 0.62 7.37 -1.19
N ASP A 62 1.93 7.32 -1.38
CA ASP A 62 2.59 7.26 -2.67
C ASP A 62 2.21 5.99 -3.43
N PHE A 63 2.07 4.86 -2.74
CA PHE A 63 1.56 3.63 -3.35
C PHE A 63 0.13 3.80 -3.89
N ILE A 64 -0.77 4.45 -3.16
CA ILE A 64 -2.15 4.72 -3.63
C ILE A 64 -2.14 5.64 -4.85
N PHE A 65 -1.29 6.67 -4.85
CA PHE A 65 -1.20 7.62 -5.96
C PHE A 65 -0.46 7.06 -7.16
N ALA A 66 0.45 6.11 -6.98
CA ALA A 66 1.15 5.44 -8.08
C ALA A 66 0.17 4.73 -9.02
N PHE A 67 -1.01 4.31 -8.56
CA PHE A 67 -2.05 3.74 -9.43
C PHE A 67 -2.69 4.73 -10.41
N ARG A 68 -2.46 6.03 -10.26
CA ARG A 68 -2.84 7.02 -11.27
C ARG A 68 -1.90 7.05 -12.47
N ASP A 69 -0.70 6.49 -12.31
CA ASP A 69 0.38 6.51 -13.28
C ASP A 69 0.78 5.07 -13.61
N GLU A 70 0.10 4.48 -14.60
CA GLU A 70 0.30 3.08 -14.97
C GLU A 70 1.75 2.78 -15.39
N GLU A 71 2.47 3.76 -15.93
CA GLU A 71 3.87 3.59 -16.34
C GLU A 71 4.76 3.34 -15.13
N LYS A 72 4.54 4.03 -14.01
CA LYS A 72 5.31 3.82 -12.76
C LYS A 72 5.12 2.44 -12.14
N LEU A 73 3.97 1.81 -12.37
CA LEU A 73 3.66 0.51 -11.78
C LEU A 73 4.00 -0.67 -12.71
N ARG A 74 4.34 -0.38 -13.97
CA ARG A 74 4.57 -1.42 -14.97
C ARG A 74 5.82 -2.22 -14.64
N ASN A 75 5.68 -3.54 -14.57
CA ASN A 75 6.78 -4.47 -14.28
C ASN A 75 7.45 -4.25 -12.90
N VAL A 76 6.68 -3.79 -11.92
CA VAL A 76 7.18 -3.55 -10.55
C VAL A 76 6.59 -4.54 -9.55
N MET A 77 7.42 -5.00 -8.60
CA MET A 77 6.97 -5.70 -7.39
C MET A 77 6.94 -4.73 -6.20
N ALA A 78 5.78 -4.58 -5.55
CA ALA A 78 5.69 -3.95 -4.24
C ALA A 78 5.95 -4.99 -3.15
N SER A 79 7.00 -4.77 -2.36
CA SER A 79 7.45 -5.65 -1.29
C SER A 79 7.15 -5.06 0.07
N MET A 80 6.40 -5.82 0.88
CA MET A 80 5.97 -5.43 2.21
C MET A 80 6.48 -6.47 3.21
N ASP A 81 7.52 -6.14 3.95
CA ASP A 81 7.90 -6.96 5.10
C ASP A 81 6.92 -6.69 6.25
N GLU A 82 6.48 -7.74 6.94
CA GLU A 82 5.49 -7.68 8.01
C GLU A 82 4.21 -6.94 7.61
N ILE A 83 3.56 -7.45 6.58
CA ILE A 83 2.38 -6.84 5.96
C ILE A 83 1.26 -6.51 6.94
N GLN A 84 1.17 -7.21 8.07
CA GLN A 84 0.19 -6.93 9.12
C GLN A 84 0.31 -5.51 9.71
N ASN A 85 1.50 -4.90 9.65
CA ASN A 85 1.74 -3.53 10.09
C ASN A 85 0.93 -2.52 9.24
N PHE A 86 0.70 -2.86 7.98
CA PHE A 86 -0.05 -2.05 7.02
C PHE A 86 -1.49 -2.57 6.79
N PHE A 87 -1.69 -3.90 6.77
CA PHE A 87 -2.92 -4.57 6.33
C PHE A 87 -3.38 -5.71 7.26
N GLY A 88 -3.42 -5.45 8.56
CA GLY A 88 -3.95 -6.39 9.55
C GLY A 88 -5.43 -6.71 9.37
N SER A 89 -5.83 -7.94 9.68
CA SER A 89 -7.22 -8.43 9.61
C SER A 89 -8.19 -7.64 10.51
N GLU A 90 -7.70 -7.11 11.63
CA GLU A 90 -8.45 -6.21 12.53
C GLU A 90 -8.91 -4.92 11.84
N LYS A 91 -8.26 -4.55 10.73
CA LYS A 91 -8.51 -3.32 9.96
C LYS A 91 -9.25 -3.58 8.65
N TYR A 92 -9.92 -4.73 8.51
CA TYR A 92 -10.63 -5.15 7.30
C TYR A 92 -11.59 -4.09 6.69
N MET A 93 -12.24 -3.30 7.54
CA MET A 93 -13.17 -2.26 7.09
C MET A 93 -12.52 -0.91 6.75
N THR A 94 -11.20 -0.79 6.85
CA THR A 94 -10.51 0.46 6.52
C THR A 94 -10.47 0.71 5.02
N MET A 95 -10.50 1.98 4.63
CA MET A 95 -10.41 2.40 3.23
C MET A 95 -9.13 1.90 2.55
N TYR A 96 -8.04 1.75 3.30
CA TYR A 96 -6.76 1.21 2.82
C TYR A 96 -6.89 -0.21 2.27
N ASN A 97 -7.45 -1.14 3.05
CA ASN A 97 -7.66 -2.53 2.60
C ASN A 97 -8.57 -2.59 1.36
N SER A 98 -9.59 -1.74 1.31
CA SER A 98 -10.51 -1.64 0.18
C SER A 98 -9.82 -1.17 -1.12
N LEU A 99 -9.03 -0.10 -1.04
CA LEU A 99 -8.28 0.44 -2.19
C LEU A 99 -7.27 -0.58 -2.72
N ILE A 100 -6.47 -1.18 -1.85
CA ILE A 100 -5.49 -2.18 -2.27
C ILE A 100 -6.16 -3.41 -2.84
N THR A 101 -7.29 -3.85 -2.31
CA THR A 101 -8.03 -4.96 -2.92
C THR A 101 -8.41 -4.62 -4.36
N LYS A 102 -8.95 -3.41 -4.62
CA LYS A 102 -9.33 -2.98 -5.97
C LYS A 102 -8.13 -2.89 -6.91
N TYR A 103 -7.03 -2.31 -6.45
CA TYR A 103 -5.81 -2.20 -7.23
C TYR A 103 -5.15 -3.56 -7.48
N SER A 104 -5.14 -4.41 -6.46
CA SER A 104 -4.71 -5.80 -6.55
C SER A 104 -5.52 -6.53 -7.61
N MET A 105 -6.82 -6.30 -7.75
CA MET A 105 -7.62 -6.90 -8.83
C MET A 105 -7.16 -6.47 -10.23
N GLN A 106 -6.69 -5.23 -10.39
CA GLN A 106 -6.23 -4.67 -11.67
C GLN A 106 -4.78 -5.02 -12.02
N ARG A 107 -4.01 -5.59 -11.09
CA ARG A 107 -2.58 -5.95 -11.24
C ARG A 107 -2.19 -6.63 -12.56
N ARG A 108 -3.08 -7.43 -13.16
CA ARG A 108 -2.81 -8.20 -14.39
C ARG A 108 -2.63 -7.32 -15.62
N LYS A 109 -3.33 -6.18 -15.68
CA LYS A 109 -3.25 -5.25 -16.81
C LYS A 109 -1.92 -4.47 -16.84
N ILE A 110 -1.36 -4.24 -15.65
CA ILE A 110 -0.17 -3.40 -15.45
C ILE A 110 1.10 -4.25 -15.23
N ASN A 111 0.97 -5.59 -15.22
CA ASN A 111 2.06 -6.50 -14.81
C ASN A 111 2.68 -6.11 -13.45
N PHE A 112 1.80 -5.79 -12.50
CA PHE A 112 2.18 -5.38 -11.15
C PHE A 112 2.20 -6.58 -10.19
N GLY A 113 3.21 -6.63 -9.34
CA GLY A 113 3.46 -7.67 -8.34
C GLY A 113 3.28 -7.16 -6.92
N ILE A 114 2.79 -8.01 -6.01
CA ILE A 114 2.87 -7.78 -4.57
C ILE A 114 3.55 -8.98 -3.94
N THR A 115 4.60 -8.75 -3.17
CA THR A 115 5.25 -9.75 -2.34
C THR A 115 5.16 -9.32 -0.91
N TYR A 116 4.86 -10.24 0.01
CA TYR A 116 4.73 -9.86 1.39
C TYR A 116 5.17 -10.95 2.36
N THR A 117 5.58 -10.55 3.55
CA THR A 117 5.81 -11.50 4.66
C THR A 117 4.74 -11.34 5.73
N VAL A 118 4.38 -12.45 6.38
CA VAL A 118 3.54 -12.46 7.59
C VAL A 118 3.87 -13.67 8.43
N GLN A 119 3.70 -13.64 9.76
CA GLN A 119 3.92 -14.83 10.58
C GLN A 119 2.84 -15.90 10.34
N SER A 120 1.57 -15.47 10.40
CA SER A 120 0.41 -16.32 10.15
C SER A 120 -0.43 -15.74 9.03
N TRP A 121 -0.80 -16.57 8.05
CA TRP A 121 -1.60 -16.10 6.92
C TRP A 121 -2.98 -15.56 7.37
N ASN A 122 -3.51 -16.04 8.49
CA ASN A 122 -4.77 -15.57 9.06
C ASN A 122 -4.74 -14.12 9.57
N TRP A 123 -3.55 -13.52 9.74
CA TRP A 123 -3.42 -12.12 10.12
C TRP A 123 -3.66 -11.16 8.96
N ILE A 124 -3.72 -11.69 7.73
CA ILE A 124 -3.99 -10.91 6.54
C ILE A 124 -5.50 -10.80 6.31
N ASP A 125 -5.89 -9.62 5.84
CA ASP A 125 -7.22 -9.35 5.28
C ASP A 125 -7.73 -10.51 4.39
N PRO A 126 -8.93 -11.06 4.67
CA PRO A 126 -9.51 -12.16 3.88
C PRO A 126 -9.58 -11.91 2.36
N ARG A 127 -9.80 -10.67 1.91
CA ARG A 127 -9.85 -10.35 0.47
C ARG A 127 -8.47 -10.44 -0.16
N LEU A 128 -7.44 -9.92 0.52
CA LEU A 128 -6.07 -10.04 0.03
C LEU A 128 -5.60 -11.50 0.01
N ARG A 129 -6.00 -12.30 1.00
CA ARG A 129 -5.79 -13.77 0.99
C ARG A 129 -6.40 -14.42 -0.25
N GLN A 130 -7.66 -14.13 -0.54
CA GLN A 130 -8.33 -14.62 -1.76
C GLN A 130 -7.71 -14.11 -3.06
N LEU A 131 -6.92 -13.02 -3.03
CA LEU A 131 -6.20 -12.51 -4.20
C LEU A 131 -4.78 -13.09 -4.34
N THR A 132 -4.25 -13.72 -3.30
CA THR A 132 -2.91 -14.33 -3.26
C THR A 132 -2.84 -15.51 -4.26
N HIS A 133 -1.76 -15.58 -5.04
CA HIS A 133 -1.55 -16.63 -6.04
C HIS A 133 -0.68 -17.73 -5.44
N PHE A 134 0.41 -17.31 -4.79
CA PHE A 134 1.37 -18.22 -4.20
C PHE A 134 1.51 -17.94 -2.72
N LEU A 135 1.48 -19.01 -1.93
CA LEU A 135 1.79 -18.97 -0.51
C LEU A 135 3.00 -19.85 -0.26
N THR A 136 4.05 -19.27 0.29
CA THR A 136 5.31 -19.96 0.53
C THR A 136 5.55 -20.08 2.02
N VAL A 137 5.62 -21.32 2.49
CA VAL A 137 5.95 -21.65 3.87
C VAL A 137 7.46 -21.77 3.97
N CYS A 138 8.05 -20.95 4.83
CA CYS A 138 9.48 -20.89 5.10
C CYS A 138 9.75 -21.49 6.49
N LYS A 139 10.72 -22.41 6.56
CA LYS A 139 11.12 -23.06 7.81
C LYS A 139 12.64 -23.13 7.89
N ASP A 140 13.23 -22.63 8.97
CA ASP A 140 14.66 -22.75 9.20
C ASP A 140 15.02 -24.20 9.56
N LEU A 141 15.83 -24.86 8.74
CA LEU A 141 16.21 -26.25 8.97
C LEU A 141 17.08 -26.40 10.22
N SER A 142 17.79 -25.36 10.67
CA SER A 142 18.57 -25.40 11.91
C SER A 142 17.70 -25.68 13.15
N ARG A 143 16.38 -25.46 13.06
CA ARG A 143 15.43 -25.74 14.15
C ARG A 143 14.90 -27.16 14.15
N THR A 144 15.11 -27.91 13.06
CA THR A 144 14.68 -29.32 12.95
C THR A 144 15.63 -30.26 13.70
N ILE A 145 15.14 -31.47 14.01
CA ILE A 145 15.97 -32.52 14.64
C ILE A 145 17.17 -32.82 13.73
N TRP A 146 16.91 -33.10 12.46
CA TRP A 146 17.94 -33.35 11.45
C TRP A 146 18.96 -32.21 11.34
N GLY A 147 18.51 -30.94 11.30
CA GLY A 147 19.43 -29.81 11.19
C GLY A 147 20.31 -29.62 12.43
N LYS A 148 19.81 -30.00 13.62
CA LYS A 148 20.63 -30.01 14.85
C LYS A 148 21.67 -31.11 14.84
N GLU A 149 21.33 -32.31 14.36
CA GLU A 149 22.26 -33.44 14.23
C GLU A 149 23.41 -33.16 13.25
N VAL A 150 23.10 -32.50 12.13
CA VAL A 150 24.09 -32.09 11.12
C VAL A 150 24.89 -30.84 11.54
N GLY A 151 24.49 -30.15 12.61
CA GLY A 151 25.16 -28.96 13.11
C GLY A 151 24.93 -27.71 12.24
N LEU A 152 23.77 -27.60 11.60
CA LEU A 152 23.42 -26.42 10.80
C LEU A 152 23.31 -25.17 11.67
N LYS A 153 23.88 -24.07 11.19
CA LYS A 153 23.76 -22.77 11.86
C LYS A 153 22.40 -22.15 11.56
N ARG A 154 21.89 -21.35 12.52
CA ARG A 154 20.66 -20.57 12.35
C ARG A 154 20.77 -19.66 11.14
N GLY A 155 19.73 -19.62 10.32
CA GLY A 155 19.70 -18.77 9.14
C GLY A 155 20.72 -19.18 8.08
N GLN A 156 21.01 -20.48 7.95
CA GLN A 156 21.87 -21.00 6.89
C GLN A 156 21.06 -21.63 5.76
N VAL A 157 20.18 -22.58 6.08
CA VAL A 157 19.35 -23.29 5.10
C VAL A 157 17.89 -23.17 5.47
N ILE A 158 17.11 -22.62 4.55
CA ILE A 158 15.67 -22.46 4.69
C ILE A 158 14.98 -23.48 3.80
N ASP A 159 14.07 -24.23 4.40
CA ASP A 159 13.15 -25.12 3.72
C ASP A 159 11.97 -24.31 3.20
N ILE A 160 11.67 -24.48 1.92
CA ILE A 160 10.67 -23.67 1.25
C ILE A 160 9.69 -24.55 0.48
N THR A 161 8.42 -24.42 0.87
CA THR A 161 7.29 -25.10 0.23
C THR A 161 6.33 -24.04 -0.31
N THR A 162 6.15 -24.01 -1.62
CA THR A 162 5.21 -23.09 -2.28
C THR A 162 3.92 -23.82 -2.67
N TYR A 163 2.79 -23.24 -2.30
CA TYR A 163 1.45 -23.65 -2.69
C TYR A 163 0.88 -22.67 -3.72
N ASP A 164 0.25 -23.21 -4.75
CA ASP A 164 -0.56 -22.47 -5.71
C ASP A 164 -1.99 -22.33 -5.18
N CYS A 165 -2.27 -21.21 -4.53
CA CYS A 165 -3.56 -20.95 -3.88
C CYS A 165 -4.74 -20.89 -4.87
N LYS A 166 -4.48 -20.68 -6.17
CA LYS A 166 -5.52 -20.44 -7.18
C LYS A 166 -5.53 -21.46 -8.31
N GLY A 167 -4.60 -22.42 -8.30
CA GLY A 167 -4.39 -23.29 -9.45
C GLY A 167 -3.93 -22.53 -10.70
N PHE A 168 -3.22 -21.42 -10.54
CA PHE A 168 -2.76 -20.62 -11.68
C PHE A 168 -1.71 -21.35 -12.55
N ILE A 169 -0.86 -22.16 -11.92
CA ILE A 169 0.15 -23.02 -12.54
C ILE A 169 -0.33 -24.47 -12.53
N THR A 170 -0.86 -24.95 -11.41
CA THR A 170 -1.20 -26.39 -11.23
C THR A 170 -2.54 -26.77 -11.84
N GLY A 171 -3.44 -25.81 -12.08
CA GLY A 171 -4.85 -26.07 -12.43
C GLY A 171 -5.72 -26.48 -11.23
N GLU A 172 -5.12 -26.75 -10.08
CA GLU A 172 -5.80 -27.15 -8.84
C GLU A 172 -5.52 -26.14 -7.73
N GLU A 173 -6.59 -25.67 -7.08
CA GLU A 173 -6.46 -24.83 -5.89
C GLU A 173 -5.70 -25.56 -4.80
N TRP A 174 -4.76 -24.86 -4.15
CA TRP A 174 -3.90 -25.41 -3.10
C TRP A 174 -2.93 -26.51 -3.56
N GLY A 175 -2.72 -26.64 -4.87
CA GLY A 175 -1.71 -27.53 -5.43
C GLY A 175 -0.32 -27.17 -4.90
N GLN A 176 0.38 -28.14 -4.33
CA GLN A 176 1.78 -27.93 -3.95
C GLN A 176 2.63 -27.88 -5.22
N LEU A 177 3.43 -26.83 -5.37
CA LEU A 177 4.43 -26.75 -6.42
C LEU A 177 5.64 -27.61 -6.02
N ARG A 178 6.85 -27.08 -6.18
CA ARG A 178 8.07 -27.79 -5.83
C ARG A 178 8.53 -27.39 -4.43
N HIS A 179 9.02 -28.39 -3.71
CA HIS A 179 9.78 -28.23 -2.49
C HIS A 179 11.25 -27.93 -2.82
N TYR A 180 11.85 -26.93 -2.18
CA TYR A 180 13.24 -26.56 -2.38
C TYR A 180 13.89 -26.08 -1.09
N THR A 181 15.19 -26.31 -0.97
CA THR A 181 16.02 -25.76 0.10
C THR A 181 16.84 -24.59 -0.45
N LEU A 182 16.82 -23.48 0.28
CA LEU A 182 17.54 -22.26 -0.08
C LEU A 182 18.67 -22.01 0.93
N ASN A 183 19.90 -21.95 0.43
CA ASN A 183 21.02 -21.41 1.19
C ASN A 183 20.91 -19.88 1.18
N ILE A 184 20.64 -19.30 2.35
CA ILE A 184 20.38 -17.86 2.49
C ILE A 184 21.65 -17.06 2.79
N LEU A 185 22.79 -17.70 3.06
CA LEU A 185 24.05 -16.98 3.33
C LEU A 185 24.40 -15.96 2.23
N PRO A 186 24.28 -16.26 0.92
CA PRO A 186 24.59 -15.28 -0.12
C PRO A 186 23.58 -14.14 -0.23
N ILE A 187 22.41 -14.27 0.40
CA ILE A 187 21.28 -13.34 0.29
C ILE A 187 21.20 -12.43 1.51
N ARG A 188 21.74 -12.88 2.65
CA ARG A 188 21.65 -12.20 3.93
C ARG A 188 22.11 -10.75 3.88
N ASP A 189 23.15 -10.46 3.11
CA ASP A 189 23.74 -9.12 3.02
C ASP A 189 23.05 -8.22 1.97
N TRP A 190 22.07 -8.76 1.23
CA TRP A 190 21.35 -8.03 0.19
C TRP A 190 20.10 -7.31 0.68
N TYR A 191 19.67 -7.57 1.91
CA TYR A 191 18.47 -6.91 2.43
C TYR A 191 18.67 -6.42 3.84
N ASP A 192 17.91 -5.39 4.14
CA ASP A 192 17.77 -4.87 5.47
C ASP A 192 16.31 -4.86 5.88
N SER A 193 16.07 -5.26 7.12
CA SER A 193 14.74 -5.41 7.70
C SER A 193 14.74 -4.78 9.08
N TYR A 194 14.48 -3.48 9.12
CA TYR A 194 14.37 -2.73 10.38
C TYR A 194 12.89 -2.59 10.74
N SER A 195 12.45 -3.30 11.78
CA SER A 195 11.03 -3.46 12.13
C SER A 195 10.37 -2.25 12.80
N THR A 196 11.02 -1.08 12.86
CA THR A 196 10.41 0.10 13.49
C THR A 196 9.59 0.90 12.48
N VAL A 197 8.42 0.37 12.13
CA VAL A 197 7.33 1.15 11.53
C VAL A 197 6.61 1.85 12.68
N ASP A 198 6.32 3.16 12.55
CA ASP A 198 5.58 3.90 13.55
C ASP A 198 4.17 3.29 13.72
N PRO A 199 3.83 2.70 14.88
CA PRO A 199 2.51 2.12 15.10
C PRO A 199 1.39 3.15 14.91
N LEU A 200 1.70 4.45 15.11
CA LEU A 200 0.77 5.56 14.98
C LEU A 200 0.41 5.91 13.54
N GLU A 201 1.24 5.55 12.57
CA GLU A 201 0.94 5.72 11.15
C GLU A 201 -0.40 5.03 10.80
N SER A 202 -0.66 3.91 11.47
CA SER A 202 -1.85 3.10 11.26
C SER A 202 -3.14 3.66 11.88
N PHE A 203 -3.05 4.69 12.74
CA PHE A 203 -4.22 5.42 13.27
C PHE A 203 -4.61 6.63 12.41
N ARG A 204 -3.84 6.96 11.36
CA ARG A 204 -4.17 8.07 10.46
C ARG A 204 -5.42 7.75 9.64
N LYS A 205 -6.47 8.57 9.81
CA LYS A 205 -7.71 8.46 9.03
C LYS A 205 -7.50 9.07 7.65
N LEU A 206 -7.52 8.24 6.61
CA LEU A 206 -7.56 8.73 5.23
C LEU A 206 -9.00 9.04 4.84
N VAL A 207 -9.27 10.31 4.52
CA VAL A 207 -10.57 10.78 4.02
C VAL A 207 -10.43 11.00 2.52
N LEU A 208 -11.06 10.13 1.71
CA LEU A 208 -11.20 10.36 0.28
C LEU A 208 -12.39 11.30 0.04
N ILE A 209 -12.09 12.51 -0.42
CA ILE A 209 -13.11 13.39 -0.99
C ILE A 209 -13.37 12.90 -2.41
N LYS A 210 -14.57 12.35 -2.65
CA LYS A 210 -14.95 11.82 -3.95
C LYS A 210 -15.33 12.99 -4.88
N PRO A 211 -14.91 12.99 -6.15
CA PRO A 211 -15.52 13.87 -7.13
C PRO A 211 -17.00 13.49 -7.29
N GLU A 212 -17.86 14.49 -7.44
CA GLU A 212 -19.30 14.29 -7.66
C GLU A 212 -19.60 14.34 -9.16
N ASP A 213 -19.93 13.18 -9.73
CA ASP A 213 -20.47 13.12 -11.08
C ASP A 213 -21.98 13.39 -11.02
N LYS A 214 -22.43 14.50 -11.60
CA LYS A 214 -23.85 14.82 -11.73
C LYS A 214 -24.41 14.16 -12.98
N LEU A 215 -25.17 13.10 -12.78
CA LEU A 215 -25.89 12.41 -13.85
C LEU A 215 -27.32 12.96 -13.96
N ASP A 216 -27.60 13.79 -14.96
CA ASP A 216 -28.96 14.22 -15.26
C ASP A 216 -29.68 13.16 -16.12
N LEU A 217 -30.63 12.44 -15.50
CA LEU A 217 -31.41 11.37 -16.14
C LEU A 217 -32.70 11.88 -16.79
N ARG A 218 -33.00 13.17 -16.71
CA ARG A 218 -34.28 13.72 -17.22
C ARG A 218 -34.37 13.72 -18.75
N ASN A 219 -33.23 13.69 -19.44
CA ASN A 219 -33.17 13.82 -20.90
C ASN A 219 -32.88 12.51 -21.65
N GLY A 220 -33.00 11.35 -21.00
CA GLY A 220 -32.93 10.03 -21.66
C GLY A 220 -31.57 9.63 -22.25
N THR A 221 -30.59 10.53 -22.25
CA THR A 221 -29.19 10.25 -22.59
C THR A 221 -28.29 10.72 -21.46
N PRO A 222 -27.47 9.84 -20.87
CA PRO A 222 -26.57 10.23 -19.79
C PRO A 222 -25.49 11.17 -20.35
N GLN A 223 -25.60 12.46 -20.03
CA GLN A 223 -24.52 13.42 -20.28
C GLN A 223 -23.57 13.39 -19.08
N PHE A 224 -22.35 12.91 -19.30
CA PHE A 224 -21.24 13.09 -18.37
C PHE A 224 -20.64 14.46 -18.62
N ASN A 225 -20.64 15.35 -17.61
CA ASN A 225 -19.81 16.55 -17.70
C ASN A 225 -18.35 16.07 -17.70
N PRO A 226 -17.55 16.38 -18.74
CA PRO A 226 -16.15 15.99 -18.75
C PRO A 226 -15.45 16.62 -17.55
N LEU A 227 -14.65 15.80 -16.86
CA LEU A 227 -13.78 16.22 -15.79
C LEU A 227 -12.89 17.36 -16.30
N ASP A 228 -12.93 18.48 -15.58
CA ASP A 228 -12.11 19.64 -15.82
C ASP A 228 -10.67 19.30 -15.40
N ASP A 229 -9.89 18.67 -16.30
CA ASP A 229 -8.46 18.32 -16.14
C ASP A 229 -7.53 19.56 -16.21
N SER A 230 -8.03 20.71 -15.75
CA SER A 230 -7.27 21.96 -15.65
C SER A 230 -6.30 21.88 -14.45
N PRO A 231 -5.01 22.22 -14.61
CA PRO A 231 -4.06 22.27 -13.49
C PRO A 231 -4.45 23.42 -12.55
N LEU A 232 -5.22 23.13 -11.49
CA LEU A 232 -5.44 23.99 -10.32
C LEU A 232 -5.49 25.52 -10.57
N GLU A 233 -6.18 25.96 -11.63
CA GLU A 233 -6.45 27.39 -11.87
C GLU A 233 -7.93 27.77 -11.73
N ASN A 234 -8.81 26.81 -11.40
CA ASN A 234 -10.21 27.09 -11.09
C ASN A 234 -10.49 26.94 -9.59
N VAL A 235 -9.88 27.82 -8.78
CA VAL A 235 -10.61 28.33 -7.61
C VAL A 235 -11.48 29.44 -8.17
N PRO A 236 -12.82 29.36 -8.11
CA PRO A 236 -13.66 30.49 -8.49
C PRO A 236 -13.21 31.72 -7.71
N ASP A 237 -12.94 32.83 -8.38
CA ASP A 237 -12.66 34.13 -7.74
C ASP A 237 -13.76 34.50 -6.71
N ASP A 238 -14.95 33.90 -6.86
CA ASP A 238 -16.08 33.96 -5.96
C ASP A 238 -15.82 33.44 -4.53
N VAL A 239 -14.70 32.80 -4.21
CA VAL A 239 -14.39 32.34 -2.83
C VAL A 239 -13.41 33.27 -2.10
N ARG A 240 -12.81 34.26 -2.77
CA ARG A 240 -11.94 35.26 -2.11
C ARG A 240 -12.60 36.62 -1.86
N GLU A 241 -13.78 36.90 -2.41
CA GLU A 241 -14.50 38.17 -2.18
C GLU A 241 -15.76 38.09 -1.30
N ILE A 242 -16.04 36.95 -0.65
CA ILE A 242 -17.27 36.80 0.17
C ILE A 242 -17.23 37.56 1.52
N SER A 243 -16.13 38.21 1.91
CA SER A 243 -15.96 38.64 3.32
C SER A 243 -16.31 40.09 3.69
N GLN A 244 -16.60 41.01 2.76
CA GLN A 244 -16.84 42.42 3.15
C GLN A 244 -18.12 43.03 2.56
N GLU A 245 -18.43 42.78 1.29
CA GLU A 245 -19.59 43.41 0.63
C GLU A 245 -20.94 42.85 1.13
N ASN A 246 -21.01 41.55 1.38
CA ASN A 246 -22.21 40.93 1.95
C ASN A 246 -22.45 41.33 3.42
N ASN A 247 -21.38 41.58 4.18
CA ASN A 247 -21.49 42.10 5.54
C ASN A 247 -21.91 43.57 5.55
N ALA A 248 -21.41 44.39 4.62
CA ALA A 248 -21.84 45.78 4.46
C ALA A 248 -23.32 45.89 4.03
N ARG A 249 -23.79 45.01 3.12
CA ARG A 249 -25.21 44.92 2.72
C ARG A 249 -26.14 44.42 3.82
N LEU A 250 -25.66 43.55 4.71
CA LEU A 250 -26.42 43.08 5.86
C LEU A 250 -26.50 44.14 6.96
N LEU A 251 -25.43 44.93 7.14
CA LEU A 251 -25.40 46.07 8.06
C LEU A 251 -26.28 47.22 7.56
N SER A 252 -26.26 47.55 6.27
CA SER A 252 -27.14 48.58 5.70
C SER A 252 -28.63 48.20 5.79
N LYS A 253 -28.96 46.91 5.67
CA LYS A 253 -30.34 46.41 5.89
C LYS A 253 -30.78 46.42 7.36
N LEU A 254 -29.85 46.42 8.31
CA LEU A 254 -30.15 46.55 9.74
C LEU A 254 -30.41 48.01 10.15
N GLU A 255 -29.86 48.98 9.42
CA GLU A 255 -30.10 50.42 9.66
C GLU A 255 -31.48 50.88 9.18
N GLU A 256 -32.04 50.26 8.13
CA GLU A 256 -33.30 50.72 7.53
C GLU A 256 -34.55 50.07 8.15
N GLN A 257 -34.50 48.85 8.68
CA GLN A 257 -35.63 48.22 9.38
C GLN A 257 -35.18 47.05 10.28
N LEU A 258 -35.46 47.18 11.58
CA LEU A 258 -35.15 46.17 12.60
C LEU A 258 -36.13 44.98 12.53
N ASP A 259 -35.91 44.10 11.56
CA ASP A 259 -36.57 42.78 11.50
C ASP A 259 -35.83 41.78 12.43
N PRO A 260 -36.50 41.20 13.45
CA PRO A 260 -35.93 40.19 14.34
C PRO A 260 -35.31 38.98 13.63
N ALA A 261 -35.82 38.61 12.45
CA ALA A 261 -35.26 37.51 11.67
C ALA A 261 -33.85 37.81 11.14
N THR A 262 -33.57 39.08 10.85
CA THR A 262 -32.27 39.54 10.35
C THR A 262 -31.22 39.57 11.47
N LEU A 263 -31.61 39.98 12.68
CA LEU A 263 -30.76 39.93 13.88
C LEU A 263 -30.31 38.50 14.23
N ILE A 264 -31.21 37.51 14.10
CA ILE A 264 -30.89 36.10 14.37
C ILE A 264 -29.87 35.56 13.35
N LYS A 265 -29.99 35.98 12.07
CA LYS A 265 -29.04 35.58 11.02
C LYS A 265 -27.67 36.19 11.24
N VAL A 266 -27.60 37.46 11.65
CA VAL A 266 -26.33 38.15 11.93
C VAL A 266 -25.65 37.59 13.18
N SER A 267 -26.39 37.28 14.25
CA SER A 267 -25.77 36.67 15.45
C SER A 267 -25.21 35.27 15.18
N LYS A 268 -25.87 34.48 14.31
CA LYS A 268 -25.35 33.19 13.85
C LYS A 268 -24.10 33.34 12.99
N ALA A 269 -24.03 34.37 12.14
CA ALA A 269 -22.86 34.65 11.32
C ALA A 269 -21.65 35.08 12.18
N MET A 270 -21.86 35.98 13.15
CA MET A 270 -20.82 36.43 14.08
C MET A 270 -20.24 35.28 14.92
N ARG A 271 -21.08 34.41 15.48
CA ARG A 271 -20.63 33.23 16.26
C ARG A 271 -19.85 32.21 15.44
N LYS A 272 -19.98 32.23 14.12
CA LYS A 272 -19.28 31.32 13.20
C LYS A 272 -17.93 31.90 12.76
N ALA A 273 -17.73 33.21 12.88
CA ALA A 273 -16.47 33.89 12.59
C ALA A 273 -15.50 33.89 13.79
N GLU A 274 -16.00 33.66 15.01
CA GLU A 274 -15.19 33.56 16.24
C GLU A 274 -14.67 32.13 16.54
N LYS A 275 -14.82 31.18 15.62
CA LYS A 275 -14.28 29.82 15.70
C LYS A 275 -13.32 29.54 14.55
#